data_AF-A0A0N0RQT7-F1
#
_entry.id   AF-A0A0N0RQT7-F1
#
_cell.length_a   1.000
_cell.length_b   1.000
_cell.length_c   1.000
_cell.angle_alpha   90.00
_cell.angle_beta   90.00
_cell.angle_gamma   90.00
#
_symmetry.space_group_name_H-M   'P 1'
#
loop_
_entity.id
_entity.type
_entity.pdbx_description
1 polymer ?
#
loop_
_entity_poly.entity_id
_entity_poly.type
_entity_poly.pdbx_seq_one_letter_code
_entity_poly.pdbx_strand_id
1 'polypeptide(L)'
;MKYISLLFIVLLAACGQPSLLSDNIKAQLPDSTDQFIPIADTDTTYTNYYNVQPVTTPHGWNITYMVKNDSTRFTDAYIQWQKGNVKRVYKYPHVLEYRGQFMPQFLDETDTHIFMDHACATECRAILALPKNNKDKAIDFESVLGFNTKLGQVVTRTFFINDEIVRDGKLIIEATDLTKGITKSVTFKNTDYSVGNAMMDTVIFKGDRILVKWEFYSEDEEFTETQVIQF
;
A
#
# COMPACT_ATOMS: atom_id res chain seq x y z
N MET A 1 56.26 2.32 44.19
CA MET A 1 55.82 1.04 43.59
C MET A 1 54.46 1.32 42.96
N LYS A 2 54.26 1.67 41.69
CA LYS A 2 54.62 1.10 40.37
C LYS A 2 54.06 -0.32 40.12
N TYR A 3 52.80 -0.37 39.67
CA TYR A 3 52.15 -1.31 38.72
C TYR A 3 50.86 -0.55 38.28
N ILE A 4 50.58 -0.07 37.05
CA ILE A 4 50.82 -0.43 35.64
C ILE A 4 50.35 -1.86 35.29
N SER A 5 49.47 -1.91 34.27
CA SER A 5 48.87 -3.07 33.58
C SER A 5 47.48 -3.48 34.11
N LEU A 6 46.44 -3.70 33.30
CA LEU A 6 46.40 -3.91 31.85
C LEU A 6 45.02 -3.50 31.30
N LEU A 7 45.07 -2.83 30.15
CA LEU A 7 43.99 -2.50 29.24
C LEU A 7 43.34 -3.79 28.70
N PHE A 8 42.02 -3.93 28.74
CA PHE A 8 41.28 -4.81 27.82
C PHE A 8 40.14 -4.03 27.19
N ILE A 9 40.44 -3.46 26.03
CA ILE A 9 39.45 -2.92 25.09
C ILE A 9 38.90 -4.13 24.33
N VAL A 10 37.64 -4.49 24.57
CA VAL A 10 36.90 -5.38 23.68
C VAL A 10 36.08 -4.49 22.75
N LEU A 11 36.67 -4.21 21.59
CA LEU A 11 35.99 -3.68 20.41
C LEU A 11 35.08 -4.78 19.85
N LEU A 12 33.80 -4.78 20.23
CA LEU A 12 32.78 -5.46 19.44
C LEU A 12 32.42 -4.56 18.26
N ALA A 13 33.14 -4.77 17.16
CA ALA A 13 32.69 -4.39 15.84
C ALA A 13 31.46 -5.23 15.47
N ALA A 14 30.29 -4.80 15.94
CA ALA A 14 29.03 -5.20 15.33
C ALA A 14 28.91 -4.41 14.03
N CYS A 15 29.39 -5.01 12.93
CA CYS A 15 29.05 -4.57 11.59
C CYS A 15 27.55 -4.37 11.52
N GLY A 16 27.13 -3.13 11.26
CA GLY A 16 25.77 -2.83 10.87
C GLY A 16 25.47 -3.65 9.62
N GLN A 17 24.58 -4.62 9.77
CA GLN A 17 23.87 -5.14 8.62
C GLN A 17 22.99 -3.99 8.13
N PRO A 18 23.13 -3.54 6.87
CA PRO A 18 22.07 -2.76 6.28
C PRO A 18 20.82 -3.63 6.33
N SER A 19 19.80 -3.16 7.04
CA SER A 19 18.44 -3.66 6.85
C SER A 19 18.21 -3.68 5.35
N LEU A 20 17.87 -4.85 4.80
CA LEU A 20 17.32 -4.99 3.46
C LEU A 20 15.97 -4.27 3.46
N LEU A 21 16.05 -2.95 3.38
CA LEU A 21 14.98 -2.07 2.98
C LEU A 21 14.56 -2.54 1.61
N SER A 22 13.28 -2.91 1.53
CA SER A 22 12.48 -2.96 0.32
C SER A 22 13.09 -2.12 -0.81
N ASP A 23 13.37 -2.76 -1.94
CA ASP A 23 13.38 -2.07 -3.23
C ASP A 23 11.94 -1.64 -3.57
N ASN A 24 11.37 -0.79 -2.72
CA ASN A 24 10.17 -0.03 -3.04
C ASN A 24 10.64 1.10 -3.93
N ILE A 25 10.40 0.88 -5.23
CA ILE A 25 10.43 1.83 -6.34
C ILE A 25 10.53 3.27 -5.83
N LYS A 26 11.69 3.90 -6.03
CA LYS A 26 11.87 5.34 -5.86
C LYS A 26 11.02 6.06 -6.92
N ALA A 27 9.77 6.37 -6.58
CA ALA A 27 8.99 7.37 -7.29
C ALA A 27 9.60 8.75 -6.98
N GLN A 28 10.50 9.19 -7.85
CA GLN A 28 11.05 10.54 -7.84
C GLN A 28 10.34 11.34 -8.93
N LEU A 29 9.78 12.48 -8.53
CA LEU A 29 8.98 13.39 -9.37
C LEU A 29 9.85 14.08 -10.43
N PRO A 30 9.33 14.31 -11.65
CA PRO A 30 9.84 15.36 -12.53
C PRO A 30 9.23 16.73 -12.17
N ASP A 31 10.08 17.76 -12.10
CA ASP A 31 9.76 19.13 -11.64
C ASP A 31 8.96 20.01 -12.63
N SER A 32 8.42 19.46 -13.72
CA SER A 32 7.72 20.23 -14.76
C SER A 32 6.39 19.59 -15.17
N THR A 33 5.31 20.38 -15.11
CA THR A 33 3.98 19.97 -15.58
C THR A 33 3.77 20.11 -17.07
N ASP A 34 4.70 20.73 -17.81
CA ASP A 34 4.61 20.87 -19.27
C ASP A 34 4.76 19.52 -20.00
N GLN A 35 5.15 18.48 -19.27
CA GLN A 35 5.30 17.11 -19.76
C GLN A 35 4.04 16.25 -19.57
N PHE A 36 3.02 16.72 -18.85
CA PHE A 36 1.81 15.94 -18.57
C PHE A 36 0.57 16.59 -19.15
N ILE A 37 -0.30 15.79 -19.74
CA ILE A 37 -1.60 16.21 -20.24
C ILE A 37 -2.72 15.46 -19.49
N PRO A 38 -3.80 16.14 -19.08
CA PRO A 38 -4.95 15.48 -18.46
C PRO A 38 -5.53 14.42 -19.39
N ILE A 39 -5.88 13.25 -18.86
CA ILE A 39 -6.49 12.16 -19.64
C ILE A 39 -7.79 12.61 -20.33
N ALA A 40 -8.56 13.49 -19.70
CA ALA A 40 -9.79 14.04 -20.28
C ALA A 40 -9.54 14.86 -21.57
N ASP A 41 -8.35 15.41 -21.73
CA ASP A 41 -7.94 16.21 -22.91
C ASP A 41 -7.24 15.33 -23.97
N THR A 42 -7.30 14.01 -23.82
CA THR A 42 -6.67 13.04 -24.73
C THR A 42 -7.68 12.31 -25.62
N ASP A 43 -7.21 11.26 -26.29
CA ASP A 43 -7.99 10.41 -27.19
C ASP A 43 -9.13 9.67 -26.45
N THR A 44 -10.23 9.47 -27.19
CA THR A 44 -11.38 8.61 -26.85
C THR A 44 -11.00 7.22 -26.33
N THR A 45 -9.82 6.72 -26.71
CA THR A 45 -9.25 5.47 -26.19
C THR A 45 -9.17 5.48 -24.65
N TYR A 46 -8.90 6.61 -24.01
CA TYR A 46 -8.85 6.63 -22.54
C TYR A 46 -10.24 6.69 -21.90
N THR A 47 -11.13 7.49 -22.46
CA THR A 47 -12.48 7.70 -21.92
C THR A 47 -13.32 6.43 -22.00
N ASN A 48 -13.10 5.59 -23.01
CA ASN A 48 -13.88 4.36 -23.20
C ASN A 48 -13.43 3.20 -22.30
N TYR A 49 -12.15 3.16 -21.91
CA TYR A 49 -11.57 1.99 -21.21
C TYR A 49 -11.31 2.22 -19.72
N TYR A 50 -11.01 3.46 -19.31
CA TYR A 50 -10.58 3.76 -17.94
C TYR A 50 -11.63 4.48 -17.10
N ASN A 51 -12.59 5.18 -17.73
CA ASN A 51 -13.66 5.91 -17.04
C ASN A 51 -13.19 6.79 -15.86
N VAL A 52 -11.98 7.36 -15.95
CA VAL A 52 -11.47 8.26 -14.91
C VAL A 52 -11.76 9.70 -15.23
N GLN A 53 -12.28 10.40 -14.22
CA GLN A 53 -12.65 11.80 -14.30
C GLN A 53 -11.95 12.58 -13.18
N PRO A 54 -11.54 13.84 -13.43
CA PRO A 54 -11.08 14.72 -12.36
C PRO A 54 -12.12 14.80 -11.24
N VAL A 55 -11.67 14.86 -10.00
CA VAL A 55 -12.56 14.93 -8.84
C VAL A 55 -12.05 15.95 -7.83
N THR A 56 -12.98 16.72 -7.27
CA THR A 56 -12.73 17.57 -6.12
C THR A 56 -13.28 16.89 -4.87
N THR A 57 -12.43 16.65 -3.88
CA THR A 57 -12.83 16.00 -2.63
C THR A 57 -13.66 16.95 -1.74
N PRO A 58 -14.43 16.44 -0.76
CA PRO A 58 -15.16 17.26 0.21
C PRO A 58 -14.32 18.33 0.94
N HIS A 59 -13.04 18.06 1.21
CA HIS A 59 -12.09 18.98 1.84
C HIS A 59 -11.43 19.90 0.79
N GLY A 60 -11.85 19.87 -0.48
CA GLY A 60 -11.40 20.76 -1.54
C GLY A 60 -10.05 20.40 -2.17
N TRP A 61 -9.65 19.12 -2.14
CA TRP A 61 -8.49 18.66 -2.90
C TRP A 61 -8.88 18.35 -4.33
N ASN A 62 -8.11 18.83 -5.31
CA ASN A 62 -8.34 18.52 -6.71
C ASN A 62 -7.44 17.36 -7.13
N ILE A 63 -8.06 16.30 -7.65
CA ILE A 63 -7.39 15.12 -8.18
C ILE A 63 -7.54 15.11 -9.70
N THR A 64 -6.44 14.91 -10.41
CA THR A 64 -6.39 14.89 -11.87
C THR A 64 -5.57 13.70 -12.34
N TYR A 65 -6.12 12.95 -13.30
CA TYR A 65 -5.42 11.86 -13.97
C TYR A 65 -4.76 12.38 -15.23
N MET A 66 -3.49 12.07 -15.40
CA MET A 66 -2.67 12.60 -16.48
C MET A 66 -1.83 11.49 -17.10
N VAL A 67 -1.37 11.74 -18.32
CA VAL A 67 -0.38 10.92 -19.03
C VAL A 67 0.76 11.81 -19.49
N LYS A 68 1.91 11.21 -19.82
CA LYS A 68 2.99 11.95 -20.47
C LYS A 68 2.56 12.46 -21.84
N ASN A 69 3.08 13.62 -22.23
CA ASN A 69 2.91 14.16 -23.57
C ASN A 69 4.01 13.63 -24.52
N ASP A 70 4.17 12.30 -24.57
CA ASP A 70 5.14 11.62 -25.43
C ASP A 70 4.61 10.25 -25.89
N SER A 71 5.45 9.43 -26.52
CA SER A 71 5.08 8.10 -27.01
C SER A 71 4.75 7.08 -25.91
N THR A 72 5.14 7.35 -24.66
CA THR A 72 4.91 6.46 -23.50
C THR A 72 3.56 6.70 -22.81
N ARG A 73 2.74 7.62 -23.36
CA ARG A 73 1.45 8.03 -22.79
C ARG A 73 0.48 6.89 -22.52
N PHE A 74 0.60 5.77 -23.23
CA PHE A 74 -0.29 4.60 -23.12
C PHE A 74 0.17 3.54 -22.11
N THR A 75 1.23 3.80 -21.34
CA THR A 75 1.81 2.83 -20.40
C THR A 75 1.54 3.23 -18.95
N ASP A 76 1.97 4.43 -18.57
CA ASP A 76 1.93 4.92 -17.20
C ASP A 76 0.85 5.98 -17.02
N ALA A 77 0.12 5.94 -15.90
CA ALA A 77 -0.72 7.04 -15.49
C ALA A 77 -0.05 7.86 -14.38
N TYR A 78 -0.44 9.13 -14.29
CA TYR A 78 0.05 10.07 -13.29
C TYR A 78 -1.14 10.66 -12.57
N ILE A 79 -1.23 10.44 -11.26
CA ILE A 79 -2.29 10.96 -10.42
C ILE A 79 -1.77 12.18 -9.70
N GLN A 80 -2.25 13.35 -10.08
CA GLN A 80 -1.96 14.60 -9.39
C GLN A 80 -3.02 14.86 -8.32
N TRP A 81 -2.60 15.28 -7.13
CA TRP A 81 -3.49 15.85 -6.12
C TRP A 81 -2.94 17.19 -5.64
N GLN A 82 -3.83 18.18 -5.53
CA GLN A 82 -3.41 19.53 -5.15
C GLN A 82 -4.46 20.29 -4.34
N LYS A 83 -3.98 21.14 -3.43
CA LYS A 83 -4.77 22.12 -2.68
C LYS A 83 -3.86 23.25 -2.20
N GLY A 84 -4.18 24.49 -2.57
CA GLY A 84 -3.36 25.65 -2.24
C GLY A 84 -1.92 25.49 -2.74
N ASN A 85 -0.95 25.54 -1.82
CA ASN A 85 0.48 25.40 -2.14
C ASN A 85 0.98 23.94 -2.15
N VAL A 86 0.12 22.96 -1.84
CA VAL A 86 0.47 21.54 -1.95
C VAL A 86 0.05 21.05 -3.33
N LYS A 87 1.01 20.56 -4.09
CA LYS A 87 0.81 19.93 -5.41
C LYS A 87 1.75 18.75 -5.52
N ARG A 88 1.19 17.57 -5.77
CA ARG A 88 1.96 16.32 -5.80
C ARG A 88 1.46 15.43 -6.91
N VAL A 89 2.34 14.54 -7.38
CA VAL A 89 2.05 13.58 -8.44
C VAL A 89 2.52 12.20 -7.99
N TYR A 90 1.73 11.18 -8.29
CA TYR A 90 2.06 9.79 -8.09
C TYR A 90 2.09 9.12 -9.45
N LYS A 91 3.23 8.50 -9.78
CA LYS A 91 3.37 7.69 -10.99
C LYS A 91 2.79 6.31 -10.70
N TYR A 92 1.82 5.90 -11.50
CA TYR A 92 1.25 4.56 -11.45
C TYR A 92 1.70 3.76 -12.68
N PRO A 93 2.73 2.92 -12.54
CA PRO A 93 3.39 2.31 -13.68
C PRO A 93 2.53 1.23 -14.33
N HIS A 94 2.57 1.12 -15.65
CA HIS A 94 1.90 0.06 -16.44
C HIS A 94 0.38 -0.05 -16.30
N VAL A 95 -0.29 0.82 -15.52
CA VAL A 95 -1.74 0.70 -15.28
C VAL A 95 -2.58 0.81 -16.55
N LEU A 96 -2.10 1.56 -17.54
CA LEU A 96 -2.79 1.77 -18.82
C LEU A 96 -2.58 0.60 -19.80
N GLU A 97 -1.87 -0.44 -19.39
CA GLU A 97 -1.81 -1.70 -20.11
C GLU A 97 -2.93 -2.66 -19.65
N TYR A 98 -3.63 -2.32 -18.56
CA TYR A 98 -4.69 -3.12 -17.95
C TYR A 98 -6.08 -2.49 -18.13
N ARG A 99 -7.11 -3.13 -17.54
CA ARG A 99 -8.49 -2.62 -17.58
C ARG A 99 -8.68 -1.42 -16.66
N GLY A 100 -9.72 -0.62 -16.90
CA GLY A 100 -10.06 0.56 -16.09
C GLY A 100 -10.18 0.33 -14.58
N GLN A 101 -10.59 -0.87 -14.15
CA GLN A 101 -10.71 -1.22 -12.73
C GLN A 101 -9.39 -1.15 -11.94
N PHE A 102 -8.24 -1.20 -12.62
CA PHE A 102 -6.93 -1.06 -12.00
C PHE A 102 -6.54 0.40 -11.78
N MET A 103 -7.28 1.36 -12.37
CA MET A 103 -7.03 2.77 -12.14
C MET A 103 -7.61 3.20 -10.79
N PRO A 104 -6.80 3.76 -9.88
CA PRO A 104 -7.29 4.27 -8.59
C PRO A 104 -8.41 5.28 -8.76
N GLN A 105 -9.49 5.15 -7.99
CA GLN A 105 -10.60 6.09 -7.96
C GLN A 105 -10.81 6.63 -6.55
N PHE A 106 -11.14 7.92 -6.42
CA PHE A 106 -11.39 8.53 -5.10
C PHE A 106 -12.46 7.76 -4.32
N LEU A 107 -12.12 7.39 -3.08
CA LEU A 107 -13.00 6.68 -2.16
C LEU A 107 -13.46 7.58 -1.02
N ASP A 108 -12.51 8.19 -0.29
CA ASP A 108 -12.78 9.02 0.89
C ASP A 108 -11.53 9.83 1.28
N GLU A 109 -11.60 10.63 2.33
CA GLU A 109 -10.46 11.35 2.87
C GLU A 109 -10.50 11.60 4.38
N THR A 110 -9.33 11.80 4.97
CA THR A 110 -9.13 12.29 6.34
C THR A 110 -8.41 13.63 6.31
N ASP A 111 -8.08 14.21 7.47
CA ASP A 111 -7.26 15.42 7.52
C ASP A 111 -5.84 15.20 6.97
N THR A 112 -5.34 13.97 7.01
CA THR A 112 -3.95 13.64 6.63
C THR A 112 -3.81 12.97 5.28
N HIS A 113 -4.82 12.22 4.81
CA HIS A 113 -4.73 11.42 3.58
C HIS A 113 -5.99 11.50 2.72
N ILE A 114 -5.82 11.31 1.42
CA ILE A 114 -6.86 10.97 0.45
C ILE A 114 -6.73 9.48 0.16
N PHE A 115 -7.84 8.76 0.11
CA PHE A 115 -7.89 7.34 -0.17
C PHE A 115 -8.49 7.08 -1.55
N MET A 116 -7.85 6.21 -2.31
CA MET A 116 -8.31 5.79 -3.63
C MET A 116 -8.39 4.28 -3.69
N ASP A 117 -9.47 3.75 -4.26
CA ASP A 117 -9.75 2.32 -4.41
C ASP A 117 -9.43 1.85 -5.83
N HIS A 118 -8.85 0.66 -5.97
CA HIS A 118 -8.64 -0.01 -7.26
C HIS A 118 -8.52 -1.52 -7.09
N ALA A 119 -8.56 -2.23 -8.22
CA ALA A 119 -8.17 -3.63 -8.29
C ALA A 119 -6.64 -3.78 -8.32
N CYS A 120 -6.13 -4.87 -7.75
CA CYS A 120 -4.74 -5.31 -7.89
C CYS A 120 -4.59 -6.60 -8.72
N ALA A 121 -5.69 -7.35 -8.91
CA ALA A 121 -5.82 -8.56 -9.72
C ALA A 121 -7.32 -8.91 -9.91
N THR A 122 -7.65 -10.07 -10.49
CA THR A 122 -9.04 -10.51 -10.76
C THR A 122 -9.96 -10.45 -9.53
N GLU A 123 -9.44 -10.76 -8.34
CA GLU A 123 -10.20 -10.81 -7.07
C GLU A 123 -9.44 -10.13 -5.93
N CYS A 124 -8.66 -9.09 -6.26
CA CYS A 124 -7.87 -8.36 -5.29
C CYS A 124 -8.27 -6.89 -5.28
N ARG A 125 -8.45 -6.35 -4.07
CA ARG A 125 -8.62 -4.93 -3.80
C ARG A 125 -7.29 -4.31 -3.35
N ALA A 126 -7.06 -3.07 -3.74
CA ALA A 126 -5.95 -2.25 -3.30
C ALA A 126 -6.42 -0.84 -2.94
N ILE A 127 -5.66 -0.19 -2.06
CA ILE A 127 -5.92 1.16 -1.59
C ILE A 127 -4.67 2.00 -1.78
N LEU A 128 -4.75 3.02 -2.62
CA LEU A 128 -3.73 4.05 -2.75
C LEU A 128 -4.03 5.19 -1.76
N ALA A 129 -3.13 5.38 -0.80
CA ALA A 129 -3.18 6.47 0.18
C ALA A 129 -2.27 7.62 -0.27
N LEU A 130 -2.86 8.78 -0.56
CA LEU A 130 -2.14 10.00 -0.95
C LEU A 130 -2.03 10.97 0.22
N PRO A 131 -0.82 11.28 0.72
CA PRO A 131 -0.65 12.20 1.84
C PRO A 131 -0.96 13.65 1.44
N LYS A 132 -1.61 14.38 2.35
CA LYS A 132 -2.00 15.80 2.20
C LYS A 132 -0.88 16.79 2.55
N ASN A 133 0.32 16.29 2.82
CA ASN A 133 1.51 17.10 3.10
C ASN A 133 2.61 16.87 2.04
N ASN A 134 3.68 17.66 2.11
CA ASN A 134 4.80 17.59 1.16
C ASN A 134 5.92 16.61 1.56
N LYS A 135 5.84 15.96 2.72
CA LYS A 135 6.94 15.17 3.30
C LYS A 135 6.74 13.68 3.08
N ASP A 136 5.55 13.19 3.34
CA ASP A 136 5.27 11.75 3.33
C ASP A 136 5.20 11.23 1.89
N LYS A 137 5.21 9.93 1.68
CA LYS A 137 5.06 9.35 0.33
C LYS A 137 3.66 8.79 0.16
N ALA A 138 3.19 8.75 -1.08
CA ALA A 138 2.02 7.93 -1.40
C ALA A 138 2.36 6.46 -1.10
N ILE A 139 1.38 5.72 -0.58
CA ILE A 139 1.51 4.31 -0.25
C ILE A 139 0.42 3.57 -1.00
N ASP A 140 0.81 2.59 -1.81
CA ASP A 140 -0.12 1.68 -2.45
C ASP A 140 -0.18 0.40 -1.63
N PHE A 141 -1.35 0.14 -1.03
CA PHE A 141 -1.63 -1.07 -0.28
C PHE A 141 -2.29 -2.07 -1.21
N GLU A 142 -1.55 -3.08 -1.64
CA GLU A 142 -2.11 -4.21 -2.39
C GLU A 142 -2.70 -5.26 -1.45
N SER A 143 -3.59 -6.10 -1.97
CA SER A 143 -4.18 -7.22 -1.22
C SER A 143 -4.86 -6.80 0.08
N VAL A 144 -5.65 -5.74 0.00
CA VAL A 144 -6.39 -5.18 1.13
C VAL A 144 -7.53 -6.11 1.53
N LEU A 145 -7.48 -6.53 2.78
CA LEU A 145 -8.46 -7.39 3.44
C LEU A 145 -9.59 -6.58 4.08
N GLY A 146 -9.23 -5.42 4.64
CA GLY A 146 -10.16 -4.52 5.28
C GLY A 146 -9.57 -3.13 5.38
N PHE A 147 -10.43 -2.12 5.38
CA PHE A 147 -10.00 -0.74 5.46
C PHE A 147 -11.04 0.10 6.21
N ASN A 148 -10.56 1.04 7.03
CA ASN A 148 -11.38 2.03 7.71
C ASN A 148 -10.82 3.44 7.47
N THR A 149 -11.45 4.17 6.56
CA THR A 149 -11.06 5.53 6.18
C THR A 149 -11.04 6.48 7.37
N LYS A 150 -12.07 6.43 8.23
CA LYS A 150 -12.24 7.31 9.39
C LYS A 150 -11.12 7.16 10.41
N LEU A 151 -10.60 5.94 10.58
CA LEU A 151 -9.47 5.65 11.47
C LEU A 151 -8.12 5.72 10.76
N GLY A 152 -8.09 5.85 9.43
CA GLY A 152 -6.86 5.78 8.64
C GLY A 152 -6.15 4.43 8.75
N GLN A 153 -6.91 3.35 8.91
CA GLN A 153 -6.37 2.01 9.18
C GLN A 153 -6.62 1.07 8.01
N VAL A 154 -5.55 0.45 7.48
CA VAL A 154 -5.57 -0.50 6.37
C VAL A 154 -5.06 -1.86 6.86
N VAL A 155 -5.73 -2.95 6.49
CA VAL A 155 -5.30 -4.33 6.75
C VAL A 155 -5.01 -5.01 5.42
N THR A 156 -3.80 -5.56 5.28
CA THR A 156 -3.33 -6.26 4.08
C THR A 156 -2.89 -7.67 4.43
N ARG A 157 -2.93 -8.57 3.43
CA ARG A 157 -2.18 -9.83 3.48
C ARG A 157 -0.84 -9.64 2.78
N THR A 158 0.23 -10.13 3.38
CA THR A 158 1.55 -10.12 2.74
C THR A 158 1.69 -11.38 1.88
N PHE A 159 1.80 -11.21 0.56
CA PHE A 159 2.23 -12.28 -0.33
C PHE A 159 3.74 -12.25 -0.45
N PHE A 160 4.42 -13.27 0.06
CA PHE A 160 5.85 -13.44 -0.18
C PHE A 160 6.05 -14.00 -1.59
N ILE A 161 6.38 -13.14 -2.55
CA ILE A 161 6.62 -13.53 -3.96
C ILE A 161 8.07 -14.00 -4.18
N ASN A 162 8.95 -13.93 -3.16
CA ASN A 162 10.30 -14.47 -3.28
C ASN A 162 10.36 -15.93 -2.83
N ASP A 163 10.82 -16.80 -3.74
CA ASP A 163 10.92 -18.26 -3.65
C ASP A 163 11.60 -18.82 -2.38
N GLU A 164 12.28 -17.99 -1.58
CA GLU A 164 12.93 -18.40 -0.34
C GLU A 164 11.99 -18.42 0.89
N ILE A 165 10.85 -17.72 0.86
CA ILE A 165 9.94 -17.59 2.03
C ILE A 165 8.61 -18.33 1.84
N VAL A 166 8.31 -18.79 0.63
CA VAL A 166 7.13 -19.64 0.33
C VAL A 166 7.20 -21.02 1.03
N ARG A 167 8.34 -21.38 1.64
CA ARG A 167 8.57 -22.70 2.23
C ARG A 167 7.92 -22.94 3.60
N ASP A 168 7.44 -21.91 4.29
CA ASP A 168 6.92 -22.05 5.66
C ASP A 168 5.39 -22.00 5.81
N GLY A 169 4.64 -21.83 4.71
CA GLY A 169 3.18 -21.80 4.70
C GLY A 169 2.51 -20.60 5.40
N LYS A 170 3.22 -19.84 6.23
CA LYS A 170 2.66 -18.83 7.14
C LYS A 170 1.86 -17.74 6.44
N LEU A 171 0.64 -17.49 6.93
CA LEU A 171 -0.19 -16.35 6.57
C LEU A 171 0.17 -15.17 7.49
N ILE A 172 0.69 -14.10 6.89
CA ILE A 172 1.01 -12.86 7.60
C ILE A 172 0.01 -11.79 7.22
N ILE A 173 -0.61 -11.22 8.25
CA ILE A 173 -1.52 -10.10 8.13
C ILE A 173 -0.85 -8.88 8.73
N GLU A 174 -0.83 -7.80 7.96
CA GLU A 174 -0.32 -6.50 8.39
C GLU A 174 -1.47 -5.53 8.56
N ALA A 175 -1.41 -4.72 9.61
CA ALA A 175 -2.27 -3.57 9.76
C ALA A 175 -1.41 -2.32 9.88
N THR A 176 -1.78 -1.29 9.14
CA THR A 176 -1.13 0.02 9.14
C THR A 176 -2.11 1.08 9.63
N ASP A 177 -1.71 1.84 10.64
CA ASP A 177 -2.40 3.05 11.09
C ASP A 177 -1.63 4.26 10.55
N LEU A 178 -2.19 4.88 9.50
CA LEU A 178 -1.60 6.02 8.81
C LEU A 178 -1.60 7.30 9.66
N THR A 179 -2.45 7.38 10.69
CA THR A 179 -2.48 8.54 11.59
C THR A 179 -1.31 8.50 12.57
N LYS A 180 -0.90 7.29 12.97
CA LYS A 180 0.25 7.05 13.85
C LYS A 180 1.55 6.80 13.09
N GLY A 181 1.48 6.45 11.80
CA GLY A 181 2.64 6.04 11.00
C GLY A 181 3.22 4.69 11.46
N ILE A 182 2.37 3.80 11.98
CA ILE A 182 2.78 2.52 12.58
C ILE A 182 2.16 1.37 11.78
N THR A 183 2.98 0.38 11.47
CA THR A 183 2.54 -0.92 10.93
C THR A 183 2.84 -2.01 11.95
N LYS A 184 1.88 -2.90 12.18
CA LYS A 184 2.00 -4.08 13.05
C LYS A 184 1.56 -5.31 12.27
N SER A 185 2.15 -6.46 12.56
CA SER A 185 1.83 -7.71 11.89
C SER A 185 1.48 -8.82 12.88
N VAL A 186 0.67 -9.77 12.42
CA VAL A 186 0.35 -11.02 13.11
C VAL A 186 0.55 -12.18 12.14
N THR A 187 1.00 -13.30 12.67
CA THR A 187 1.21 -14.53 11.90
C THR A 187 0.22 -15.58 12.38
N PHE A 188 -0.56 -16.10 11.45
CA PHE A 188 -1.41 -17.27 11.68
C PHE A 188 -0.54 -18.51 11.56
N LYS A 189 -0.58 -19.37 12.58
CA LYS A 189 0.40 -20.47 12.73
C LYS A 189 0.00 -21.76 12.04
N ASN A 190 -1.28 -21.90 11.70
CA ASN A 190 -1.85 -23.18 11.31
C ASN A 190 -2.14 -23.22 9.81
N THR A 191 -1.09 -23.07 9.00
CA THR A 191 -1.16 -22.92 7.55
C THR A 191 -0.61 -24.13 6.79
N ASP A 192 -0.54 -25.29 7.43
CA ASP A 192 -0.32 -26.57 6.72
C ASP A 192 -1.44 -26.85 5.70
N TYR A 193 -2.56 -26.14 5.83
CA TYR A 193 -3.58 -26.02 4.80
C TYR A 193 -3.07 -25.11 3.67
N SER A 194 -3.06 -25.64 2.45
CA SER A 194 -2.69 -24.85 1.27
C SER A 194 -3.44 -23.52 1.29
N VAL A 195 -2.77 -22.43 0.92
CA VAL A 195 -3.35 -21.06 0.91
C VAL A 195 -4.64 -20.98 0.09
N GLY A 196 -4.89 -21.95 -0.80
CA GLY A 196 -6.14 -22.12 -1.55
C GLY A 196 -7.36 -22.56 -0.73
N ASN A 197 -7.17 -23.07 0.49
CA ASN A 197 -8.22 -23.50 1.41
C ASN A 197 -8.38 -22.55 2.61
N ALA A 198 -7.94 -21.30 2.49
CA ALA A 198 -8.03 -20.33 3.58
C ALA A 198 -8.76 -19.09 3.06
N MET A 199 -9.92 -18.78 3.64
CA MET A 199 -10.68 -17.58 3.28
C MET A 199 -10.70 -16.61 4.45
N MET A 200 -10.44 -15.34 4.13
CA MET A 200 -10.72 -14.28 5.09
C MET A 200 -12.21 -14.27 5.38
N ASP A 201 -12.57 -14.42 6.64
CA ASP A 201 -13.96 -14.25 7.06
C ASP A 201 -14.24 -12.76 7.33
N THR A 202 -13.58 -12.16 8.33
CA THR A 202 -13.95 -10.82 8.78
C THR A 202 -12.77 -10.00 9.32
N VAL A 203 -12.75 -8.70 9.01
CA VAL A 203 -11.90 -7.69 9.68
C VAL A 203 -12.79 -6.71 10.44
N ILE A 204 -12.55 -6.52 11.74
CA ILE A 204 -13.32 -5.62 12.61
C ILE A 204 -12.40 -4.55 13.18
N PHE A 205 -12.71 -3.29 12.87
CA PHE A 205 -12.01 -2.12 13.40
C PHE A 205 -12.71 -1.57 14.65
N LYS A 206 -11.96 -1.39 15.75
CA LYS A 206 -12.42 -0.84 17.03
C LYS A 206 -11.38 0.11 17.63
N GLY A 207 -11.35 1.34 17.11
CA GLY A 207 -10.40 2.36 17.58
C GLY A 207 -8.96 1.97 17.26
N ASP A 208 -8.14 1.78 18.29
CA ASP A 208 -6.75 1.32 18.16
C ASP A 208 -6.61 -0.20 18.10
N ARG A 209 -7.72 -0.94 18.13
CA ARG A 209 -7.76 -2.40 18.07
C ARG A 209 -8.38 -2.89 16.77
N ILE A 210 -7.73 -3.84 16.12
CA ILE A 210 -8.23 -4.55 14.95
C ILE A 210 -8.33 -6.04 15.28
N LEU A 211 -9.48 -6.65 14.97
CA LEU A 211 -9.66 -8.10 15.04
C LEU A 211 -9.69 -8.64 13.61
N VAL A 212 -8.88 -9.66 13.36
CA VAL A 212 -8.84 -10.36 12.07
C VAL A 212 -9.25 -11.81 12.34
N LYS A 213 -10.36 -12.22 11.75
CA LYS A 213 -10.90 -13.58 11.82
C LYS A 213 -10.65 -14.27 10.48
N TRP A 214 -10.04 -15.45 10.53
CA TRP A 214 -9.70 -16.23 9.34
C TRP A 214 -10.24 -17.65 9.49
N GLU A 215 -10.82 -18.17 8.40
CA GLU A 215 -11.36 -19.52 8.33
C GLU A 215 -10.44 -20.38 7.45
N PHE A 216 -10.08 -21.54 7.99
CA PHE A 216 -9.21 -22.51 7.35
C PHE A 216 -9.99 -23.79 7.11
N TYR A 217 -9.87 -24.32 5.90
CA TYR A 217 -10.57 -25.50 5.43
C TYR A 217 -9.58 -26.62 5.08
N SER A 218 -10.05 -27.85 5.25
CA SER A 218 -9.38 -29.06 4.81
C SER A 218 -10.41 -30.10 4.45
N GLU A 219 -9.97 -31.25 3.93
CA GLU A 219 -10.89 -32.34 3.58
C GLU A 219 -11.72 -32.81 4.80
N ASP A 220 -11.14 -32.74 6.00
CA ASP A 220 -11.72 -33.33 7.22
C ASP A 220 -12.09 -32.31 8.30
N GLU A 221 -11.57 -31.08 8.24
CA GLU A 221 -11.70 -30.09 9.31
C GLU A 221 -11.88 -28.67 8.79
N GLU A 222 -12.73 -27.92 9.49
CA GLU A 222 -12.88 -26.46 9.39
C GLU A 222 -12.60 -25.86 10.77
N PHE A 223 -11.75 -24.85 10.84
CA PHE A 223 -11.57 -24.08 12.07
C PHE A 223 -11.34 -22.60 11.78
N THR A 224 -11.59 -21.81 12.80
CA THR A 224 -11.35 -20.37 12.79
C THR A 224 -10.21 -20.01 13.72
N GLU A 225 -9.30 -19.16 13.26
CA GLU A 225 -8.35 -18.45 14.11
C GLU A 225 -8.71 -16.95 14.16
N THR A 226 -8.60 -16.33 15.33
CA THR A 226 -8.78 -14.88 15.50
C THR A 226 -7.51 -14.26 16.06
N GLN A 227 -6.99 -13.27 15.34
CA GLN A 227 -5.85 -12.47 15.78
C GLN A 227 -6.29 -11.06 16.15
N VAL A 228 -5.57 -10.45 17.10
CA VAL A 228 -5.80 -9.08 17.55
C VAL A 228 -4.55 -8.27 17.32
N ILE A 229 -4.70 -7.15 16.62
CA ILE A 229 -3.65 -6.15 16.43
C ILE A 229 -4.05 -4.91 17.23
N GLN A 230 -3.16 -4.43 18.10
CA GLN A 230 -3.38 -3.25 18.96
C GLN A 230 -2.32 -2.21 18.63
N PHE A 231 -2.70 -0.98 18.28
CA PHE A 231 -1.78 0.12 17.91
C PHE A 231 -1.30 0.97 19.07
#